data_AF-A0A803PY17-F1
#
_entry.id   AF-A0A803PY17-F1
#
_cell.length_a   1.000
_cell.length_b   1.000
_cell.length_c   1.000
_cell.angle_alpha   90.00
_cell.angle_beta   90.00
_cell.angle_gamma   90.00
#
_symmetry.space_group_name_H-M   'P 1'
#
loop_
_entity.id
_entity.type
_entity.pdbx_description
1 polymer ?
#
loop_
_entity_poly.entity_id
_entity_poly.type
_entity_poly.pdbx_seq_one_letter_code
_entity_poly.pdbx_strand_id
1 'polypeptide(L)'
;MLRYSNCSLFGVMETKPNIIYHNTEDVPSDIVVEFFQILNGLLEHLKRRAAAGGSFRKFAAANATAPRFRTIYGLVQCTPDLSQEDCNNCLEVAFEKIPGCCDGKKGGQVLGTNCRFRYEDYLFYNSTAVEILTPSLPPSQQPTPSPSPPFYSGRGSKSNTSARTIVIIIVVSAVGFVGLIIFISTCVCLKLRRAKKLAQMDTWLQNTLCMDGFQSNLMYLVLVCYF
;
A
#
# COMPACT_ATOMS: atom_id res chain seq x y z
N MET A 1 9.32 -5.89 3.13
CA MET A 1 7.97 -6.44 2.87
C MET A 1 7.68 -6.21 1.41
N LEU A 2 7.24 -7.23 0.69
CA LEU A 2 6.88 -7.13 -0.71
C LEU A 2 5.38 -7.40 -0.81
N ARG A 3 4.65 -6.50 -1.47
CA ARG A 3 3.22 -6.64 -1.75
C ARG A 3 2.96 -6.11 -3.16
N TYR A 4 2.05 -6.75 -3.87
CA TYR A 4 1.54 -6.30 -5.17
C TYR A 4 0.01 -6.35 -5.15
N SER A 5 -0.62 -5.48 -5.93
CA SER A 5 -2.06 -5.45 -6.14
C SER A 5 -2.35 -4.73 -7.46
N ASN A 6 -3.53 -4.98 -8.01
CA ASN A 6 -4.08 -4.20 -9.13
C ASN A 6 -4.71 -2.88 -8.67
N CYS A 7 -4.85 -2.66 -7.36
CA CYS A 7 -5.26 -1.41 -6.71
C CYS A 7 -4.05 -0.56 -6.32
N SER A 8 -4.25 0.75 -6.16
CA SER A 8 -3.25 1.61 -5.52
C SER A 8 -3.05 1.19 -4.06
N LEU A 9 -1.81 0.94 -3.68
CA LEU A 9 -1.44 0.52 -2.32
C LEU A 9 -0.71 1.62 -1.53
N PHE A 10 -0.27 2.67 -2.21
CA PHE A 10 0.60 3.70 -1.62
C PHE A 10 -0.15 4.54 -0.60
N GLY A 11 0.38 4.61 0.62
CA GLY A 11 -0.16 5.41 1.70
C GLY A 11 -1.47 4.88 2.29
N VAL A 12 -1.88 3.66 1.90
CA VAL A 12 -3.07 3.02 2.46
C VAL A 12 -2.65 2.18 3.67
N MET A 13 -3.17 2.51 4.85
CA MET A 13 -2.93 1.73 6.06
C MET A 13 -3.79 0.47 6.07
N GLU A 14 -3.16 -0.69 5.88
CA GLU A 14 -3.77 -1.99 6.07
C GLU A 14 -3.00 -2.85 7.08
N THR A 15 -3.75 -3.39 8.03
CA THR A 15 -3.22 -4.28 9.06
C THR A 15 -3.51 -5.75 8.78
N LYS A 16 -4.32 -6.09 7.77
CA LYS A 16 -4.71 -7.47 7.44
C LYS A 16 -4.23 -7.89 6.04
N PRO A 17 -3.93 -9.19 5.82
CA PRO A 17 -3.96 -10.28 6.81
C PRO A 17 -2.83 -10.16 7.84
N ASN A 18 -3.05 -10.73 9.04
CA ASN A 18 -2.03 -10.83 10.08
C ASN A 18 -1.57 -12.28 10.18
N ILE A 19 -0.28 -12.53 9.97
CA ILE A 19 0.34 -13.82 10.27
C ILE A 19 1.04 -13.68 11.62
N ILE A 20 0.70 -14.56 12.56
CA ILE A 20 1.18 -14.50 13.94
C ILE A 20 2.06 -15.72 14.23
N TYR A 21 3.21 -15.48 14.84
CA TYR A 21 4.09 -16.51 15.39
C TYR A 21 4.40 -16.19 16.84
N HIS A 22 4.58 -17.22 17.66
CA HIS A 22 5.05 -17.06 19.03
C HIS A 22 6.09 -18.13 19.35
N ASN A 23 6.95 -17.80 20.30
CA ASN A 23 7.89 -18.76 20.85
C ASN A 23 7.10 -19.83 21.64
N THR A 24 7.45 -21.11 21.48
CA THR A 24 6.77 -22.19 22.19
C THR A 24 7.10 -22.19 23.68
N GLU A 25 8.22 -21.59 24.08
CA GLU A 25 8.65 -21.48 25.46
C GLU A 25 8.03 -20.28 26.19
N ASP A 26 7.73 -20.51 27.47
CA ASP A 26 7.13 -19.52 28.36
C ASP A 26 8.17 -18.76 29.18
N VAL A 27 7.87 -17.50 29.48
CA VAL A 27 8.57 -16.71 30.49
C VAL A 27 8.26 -17.33 31.86
N PRO A 28 9.25 -17.50 32.75
CA PRO A 28 8.99 -17.99 34.10
C PRO A 28 7.93 -17.16 34.82
N SER A 29 6.98 -17.84 35.48
CA SER A 29 5.79 -17.23 36.07
C SER A 29 6.11 -16.16 37.13
N ASP A 30 7.26 -16.26 37.79
CA ASP A 30 7.68 -15.33 38.82
C ASP A 30 8.18 -13.97 38.28
N ILE A 31 8.51 -13.88 36.99
CA ILE A 31 8.99 -12.65 36.35
C ILE A 31 8.10 -12.18 35.19
N VAL A 32 7.02 -12.90 34.88
CA VAL A 32 6.19 -12.65 33.69
C VAL A 32 5.62 -11.23 33.67
N VAL A 33 5.14 -10.71 34.80
CA VAL A 33 4.55 -9.37 34.88
C VAL A 33 5.58 -8.29 34.54
N GLU A 34 6.76 -8.36 35.17
CA GLU A 34 7.85 -7.42 34.93
C GLU A 34 8.40 -7.52 33.51
N PHE A 35 8.48 -8.74 32.96
CA PHE A 35 8.89 -8.98 31.58
C PHE A 35 7.97 -8.24 30.58
N PHE A 36 6.65 -8.36 30.72
CA PHE A 36 5.70 -7.70 29.82
C PHE A 36 5.63 -6.18 30.03
N GLN A 37 5.86 -5.68 31.25
CA GLN A 37 6.02 -4.24 31.48
C GLN A 37 7.21 -3.67 30.70
N ILE A 38 8.36 -4.35 30.74
CA ILE A 38 9.57 -3.94 30.02
C ILE A 38 9.39 -4.10 28.50
N LEU A 39 8.76 -5.19 28.06
CA LEU A 39 8.43 -5.41 26.65
C LEU A 39 7.56 -4.28 26.10
N ASN A 40 6.50 -3.89 26.81
CA ASN A 40 5.62 -2.80 26.38
C ASN A 40 6.38 -1.48 26.26
N GLY A 41 7.23 -1.15 27.24
CA GLY A 41 8.09 0.03 27.17
C GLY A 41 9.06 0.01 25.98
N LEU A 42 9.67 -1.16 25.70
CA LEU A 42 10.56 -1.36 24.56
C LEU A 42 9.81 -1.18 23.23
N LEU A 43 8.65 -1.83 23.06
CA LEU A 43 7.84 -1.74 21.86
C LEU A 43 7.32 -0.33 21.61
N GLU A 44 6.89 0.39 22.66
CA GLU A 44 6.49 1.80 22.58
C GLU A 44 7.63 2.73 22.17
N HIS A 45 8.84 2.48 22.66
CA HIS A 45 10.03 3.20 22.23
C HIS A 45 10.32 2.94 20.74
N LEU A 46 10.30 1.66 20.33
CA LEU A 46 10.56 1.25 18.96
C LEU A 46 9.53 1.79 17.97
N LYS A 47 8.24 1.77 18.34
CA LYS A 47 7.13 2.32 17.54
C LYS A 47 7.38 3.77 17.17
N ARG A 48 7.62 4.62 18.17
CA ARG A 48 7.91 6.05 17.95
C ARG A 48 9.12 6.27 17.07
N ARG A 49 10.19 5.49 17.27
CA ARG A 49 11.43 5.60 16.49
C ARG A 49 11.24 5.18 15.03
N ALA A 50 10.53 4.08 14.78
CA ALA A 50 10.26 3.62 13.43
C ALA A 50 9.32 4.57 12.68
N ALA A 51 8.28 5.07 13.35
CA ALA A 51 7.31 6.01 12.76
C ALA A 51 7.96 7.34 12.35
N ALA A 52 8.92 7.83 13.14
CA ALA A 52 9.73 9.00 12.82
C ALA A 52 10.73 8.78 11.66
N GLY A 53 10.85 7.56 11.14
CA GLY A 53 11.67 7.26 9.96
C GLY A 53 11.18 7.99 8.71
N GLY A 54 12.09 8.29 7.77
CA GLY A 54 11.77 8.99 6.53
C GLY A 54 11.16 8.08 5.44
N SER A 55 11.01 8.64 4.24
CA SER A 55 10.45 7.95 3.06
C SER A 55 11.27 6.75 2.57
N PHE A 56 12.53 6.62 2.99
CA PHE A 56 13.37 5.49 2.63
C PHE A 56 13.15 4.28 3.54
N ARG A 57 12.90 4.51 4.83
CA ARG A 57 12.82 3.43 5.81
C ARG A 57 12.15 3.89 7.10
N LYS A 58 11.17 3.09 7.55
CA LYS A 58 10.54 3.18 8.87
C LYS A 58 10.79 1.91 9.65
N PHE A 59 11.86 1.90 10.44
CA PHE A 59 12.38 0.70 11.10
C PHE A 59 13.08 1.08 12.40
N ALA A 60 12.93 0.26 13.43
CA ALA A 60 13.71 0.37 14.64
C ALA A 60 13.95 -1.02 15.25
N ALA A 61 15.11 -1.19 15.87
CA ALA A 61 15.42 -2.35 16.68
C ALA A 61 16.26 -1.93 17.88
N ALA A 62 16.03 -2.57 19.01
CA ALA A 62 16.71 -2.31 20.27
C ALA A 62 16.51 -3.50 21.21
N ASN A 63 17.16 -3.46 22.35
CA ASN A 63 16.95 -4.43 23.41
C ASN A 63 16.66 -3.73 24.73
N ALA A 64 16.14 -4.51 25.68
CA ALA A 64 15.97 -4.10 27.07
C ALA A 64 16.36 -5.25 27.99
N THR A 65 16.91 -4.93 29.15
CA THR A 65 17.25 -5.94 30.16
C THR A 65 16.02 -6.18 31.05
N ALA A 66 15.55 -7.42 31.06
CA ALA A 66 14.52 -7.94 31.93
C ALA A 66 15.12 -8.57 33.21
N PRO A 67 14.29 -8.87 34.22
CA PRO A 67 14.72 -9.52 35.45
C PRO A 67 15.50 -10.81 35.19
N ARG A 68 16.36 -11.16 36.16
CA ARG A 68 17.30 -12.30 36.06
C ARG A 68 18.27 -12.21 34.87
N PHE A 69 18.68 -10.98 34.52
CA PHE A 69 19.64 -10.71 33.44
C PHE A 69 19.22 -11.28 32.08
N ARG A 70 17.92 -11.45 31.86
CA ARG A 70 17.38 -11.83 30.54
C ARG A 70 17.35 -10.59 29.66
N THR A 71 17.62 -10.75 28.37
CA THR A 71 17.55 -9.63 27.42
C THR A 71 16.38 -9.85 26.49
N ILE A 72 15.51 -8.84 26.37
CA ILE A 72 14.44 -8.82 25.37
C ILE A 72 14.97 -8.07 24.17
N TYR A 73 14.98 -8.71 23.01
CA TYR A 73 15.31 -8.09 21.73
C TYR A 73 14.01 -7.76 21.02
N GLY A 74 13.87 -6.53 20.53
CA GLY A 74 12.67 -6.06 19.85
C GLY A 74 13.02 -5.41 18.51
N LEU A 75 12.14 -5.60 17.53
CA LEU A 75 12.24 -4.99 16.21
C LEU A 75 10.85 -4.66 15.70
N VAL A 76 10.70 -3.47 15.13
CA VAL A 76 9.48 -3.03 14.46
C VAL A 76 9.80 -2.43 13.09
N GLN A 77 8.86 -2.54 12.17
CA GLN A 77 9.00 -2.00 10.82
C GLN A 77 7.64 -1.61 10.26
N CYS A 78 7.60 -0.47 9.56
CA CYS A 78 6.49 -0.05 8.70
C CYS A 78 6.94 0.01 7.24
N THR A 79 5.99 0.00 6.31
CA THR A 79 6.25 0.35 4.92
C THR A 79 6.56 1.85 4.83
N PRO A 80 7.56 2.27 4.04
CA PRO A 80 8.01 3.67 4.05
C PRO A 80 7.01 4.69 3.49
N ASP A 81 5.99 4.21 2.78
CA ASP A 81 4.92 5.01 2.16
C ASP A 81 3.85 5.46 3.16
N LEU A 82 3.80 4.88 4.37
CA LEU A 82 2.90 5.35 5.43
C LEU A 82 3.32 6.70 5.97
N SER A 83 2.35 7.48 6.45
CA SER A 83 2.63 8.64 7.28
C SER A 83 3.22 8.21 8.65
N GLN A 84 3.73 9.17 9.42
CA GLN A 84 4.17 8.89 10.79
C GLN A 84 3.00 8.41 11.67
N GLU A 85 1.83 9.02 11.51
CA GLU A 85 0.62 8.68 12.24
C GLU A 85 0.12 7.27 11.87
N ASP A 86 0.03 6.96 10.58
CA ASP A 86 -0.41 5.64 10.12
C ASP A 86 0.55 4.53 10.56
N CYS A 87 1.87 4.79 10.57
CA CYS A 87 2.84 3.83 11.07
C CYS A 87 2.66 3.58 12.58
N ASN A 88 2.41 4.62 13.37
CA ASN A 88 2.10 4.46 14.79
C ASN A 88 0.84 3.62 14.98
N ASN A 89 -0.26 3.99 14.31
CA ASN A 89 -1.54 3.31 14.42
C ASN A 89 -1.44 1.84 13.98
N CYS A 90 -0.73 1.56 12.88
CA CYS A 90 -0.51 0.20 12.40
C CYS A 90 0.21 -0.66 13.46
N LEU A 91 1.28 -0.14 14.05
CA LEU A 91 2.04 -0.86 15.06
C LEU A 91 1.26 -1.02 16.37
N GLU A 92 0.47 -0.02 16.77
CA GLU A 92 -0.45 -0.11 17.92
C GLU A 92 -1.43 -1.28 17.75
N VAL A 93 -2.12 -1.34 16.61
CA VAL A 93 -3.07 -2.42 16.29
C VAL A 93 -2.38 -3.79 16.25
N ALA A 94 -1.10 -3.84 15.85
CA ALA A 94 -0.32 -5.06 15.91
C ALA A 94 -0.01 -5.47 17.37
N PHE A 95 0.38 -4.52 18.23
CA PHE A 95 0.68 -4.79 19.65
C PHE A 95 -0.56 -5.23 20.43
N GLU A 96 -1.75 -4.73 20.09
CA GLU A 96 -3.03 -5.18 20.67
C GLU A 96 -3.29 -6.69 20.47
N LYS A 97 -2.56 -7.37 19.58
CA LYS A 97 -2.64 -8.83 19.41
C LYS A 97 -1.85 -9.63 20.43
N ILE A 98 -0.88 -9.01 21.11
CA ILE A 98 0.00 -9.68 22.07
C ILE A 98 -0.80 -10.45 23.15
N PRO A 99 -1.81 -9.85 23.83
CA PRO A 99 -2.55 -10.55 24.87
C PRO A 99 -3.26 -11.81 24.38
N GLY A 100 -3.66 -11.85 23.09
CA GLY A 100 -4.37 -13.01 22.53
C GLY A 100 -3.46 -14.10 22.00
N CYS A 101 -2.26 -13.77 21.51
CA CYS A 101 -1.40 -14.74 20.83
C CYS A 101 -0.18 -15.19 21.62
N CYS A 102 0.32 -14.31 22.49
CA CYS A 102 1.72 -14.28 22.85
C CYS A 102 1.90 -13.92 24.34
N ASP A 103 0.80 -13.84 25.10
CA ASP A 103 0.85 -13.63 26.54
C ASP A 103 1.63 -14.77 27.21
N GLY A 104 2.49 -14.41 28.16
CA GLY A 104 3.43 -15.34 28.79
C GLY A 104 4.57 -15.87 27.91
N LYS A 105 4.58 -15.62 26.58
CA LYS A 105 5.58 -16.19 25.67
C LYS A 105 6.88 -15.38 25.67
N LYS A 106 8.02 -16.09 25.57
CA LYS A 106 9.36 -15.47 25.48
C LYS A 106 9.56 -14.65 24.19
N GLY A 107 8.77 -14.97 23.17
CA GLY A 107 8.82 -14.29 21.88
C GLY A 107 7.45 -14.27 21.20
N GLY A 108 7.26 -13.27 20.37
CA GLY A 108 6.02 -13.01 19.64
C GLY A 108 6.29 -12.17 18.41
N GLN A 109 5.57 -12.47 17.34
CA GLN A 109 5.72 -11.81 16.05
C GLN A 109 4.36 -11.67 15.38
N VAL A 110 4.05 -10.47 14.91
CA VAL A 110 2.92 -10.20 14.03
C VAL A 110 3.44 -9.62 12.73
N LEU A 111 3.05 -10.25 11.63
CA LEU A 111 3.29 -9.80 10.26
C LEU A 111 1.97 -9.29 9.70
N GLY A 112 1.77 -7.98 9.76
CA GLY A 112 0.72 -7.31 9.02
C GLY A 112 1.21 -6.87 7.64
N THR A 113 0.33 -6.23 6.90
CA THR A 113 0.58 -5.85 5.51
C THR A 113 1.50 -4.64 5.40
N ASN A 114 1.23 -3.59 6.18
CA ASN A 114 2.05 -2.39 6.22
C ASN A 114 3.01 -2.32 7.40
N CYS A 115 2.82 -3.13 8.45
CA CYS A 115 3.71 -3.12 9.60
C CYS A 115 3.91 -4.50 10.21
N ARG A 116 5.03 -4.66 10.91
CA ARG A 116 5.35 -5.86 11.68
C ARG A 116 6.11 -5.50 12.95
N PHE A 117 6.01 -6.39 13.93
CA PHE A 117 6.94 -6.43 15.03
C PHE A 117 7.37 -7.85 15.31
N ARG A 118 8.51 -7.98 15.98
CA ARG A 118 8.99 -9.22 16.58
C ARG A 118 9.72 -8.89 17.87
N TYR A 119 9.48 -9.68 18.90
CA TYR A 119 10.33 -9.74 20.08
C TYR A 119 10.74 -11.18 20.36
N GLU A 120 11.94 -11.37 20.92
CA GLU A 120 12.48 -12.65 21.34
C GLU A 120 13.44 -12.44 22.53
N ASP A 121 13.78 -13.52 23.24
CA ASP A 121 14.80 -13.52 24.29
C ASP A 121 16.23 -13.79 23.76
N TYR A 122 16.39 -13.86 22.44
CA TYR A 122 17.68 -13.99 21.74
C TYR A 122 17.81 -12.96 20.63
N LEU A 123 19.06 -12.60 20.27
CA LEU A 123 19.33 -11.66 19.18
C LEU A 123 18.96 -12.29 17.83
N PHE A 124 18.02 -11.69 17.10
CA PHE A 124 17.57 -12.17 15.78
C PHE A 124 17.78 -11.15 14.64
N TYR A 125 18.40 -10.00 14.93
CA TYR A 125 18.72 -8.97 13.95
C TYR A 125 20.21 -8.66 13.97
N ASN A 126 20.73 -8.11 12.87
CA ASN A 126 22.12 -7.70 12.78
C ASN A 126 22.32 -6.37 13.55
N SER A 127 22.90 -6.44 14.75
CA SER A 127 23.12 -5.29 15.64
C SER A 127 23.99 -4.21 15.02
N THR A 128 25.06 -4.58 14.33
CA THR A 128 25.98 -3.64 13.65
C THR A 128 25.26 -2.85 12.57
N ALA A 129 24.42 -3.51 11.76
CA ALA A 129 23.61 -2.83 10.76
C ALA A 129 22.61 -1.87 11.40
N VAL A 130 21.98 -2.24 12.52
CA VAL A 130 21.05 -1.38 13.25
C VAL A 130 21.75 -0.14 13.78
N GLU A 131 22.95 -0.28 14.34
CA GLU A 131 23.75 0.83 14.90
C GLU A 131 24.12 1.85 13.83
N ILE A 132 24.53 1.40 12.64
CA ILE A 132 24.81 2.27 11.48
C ILE A 132 23.55 3.01 10.99
N LEU A 133 22.38 2.40 11.15
CA LEU A 133 21.09 2.96 10.76
C LEU A 133 20.48 3.87 11.82
N THR A 134 21.09 3.96 13.01
CA THR A 134 20.75 5.00 13.97
C THR A 134 21.44 6.29 13.56
N PRO A 135 20.69 7.36 13.24
CA PRO A 135 21.30 8.59 12.78
C PRO A 135 22.12 9.23 13.92
N SER A 136 23.45 9.13 13.85
CA SER A 136 24.32 10.16 14.40
C SER A 136 24.15 11.41 13.53
N LEU A 137 23.55 12.45 14.12
CA LEU A 137 23.32 13.77 13.50
C LEU A 137 24.50 14.24 12.63
N PRO A 138 24.25 14.59 11.35
CA PRO A 138 25.02 15.61 10.65
C PRO A 138 24.15 16.85 10.37
N PRO A 139 24.73 18.05 10.24
CA PRO A 139 24.00 19.30 10.14
C PRO A 139 23.20 19.41 8.84
N SER A 140 21.98 19.92 8.98
CA SER A 140 21.07 20.37 7.93
C SER A 140 21.72 21.40 6.99
N GLN A 141 21.43 21.31 5.68
CA GLN A 141 20.93 22.44 4.87
C GLN A 141 20.53 22.00 3.44
N GLN A 142 19.27 22.29 3.10
CA GLN A 142 18.64 22.47 1.77
C GLN A 142 18.58 24.02 1.51
N PRO A 143 18.28 24.65 0.32
CA PRO A 143 17.58 24.22 -0.91
C PRO A 143 18.18 24.64 -2.28
N THR A 144 17.61 24.03 -3.33
CA THR A 144 17.58 24.44 -4.75
C THR A 144 16.71 25.69 -4.99
N PRO A 145 16.91 26.40 -6.11
CA PRO A 145 15.77 26.72 -6.98
C PRO A 145 16.04 26.57 -8.50
N SER A 146 14.98 26.29 -9.25
CA SER A 146 14.88 26.27 -10.71
C SER A 146 14.09 27.50 -11.21
N PRO A 147 14.37 28.01 -12.44
CA PRO A 147 13.27 28.42 -13.32
C PRO A 147 13.45 28.03 -14.81
N SER A 148 12.32 28.13 -15.52
CA SER A 148 11.91 27.67 -16.85
C SER A 148 12.35 28.57 -18.06
N PRO A 149 12.01 28.23 -19.34
CA PRO A 149 12.85 28.46 -20.53
C PRO A 149 12.39 29.63 -21.45
N PRO A 150 13.13 29.93 -22.54
CA PRO A 150 12.58 30.66 -23.69
C PRO A 150 12.49 29.85 -24.99
N PHE A 151 11.45 30.21 -25.73
CA PHE A 151 11.13 29.97 -27.13
C PHE A 151 12.27 30.33 -28.10
N TYR A 152 12.46 29.54 -29.17
CA TYR A 152 12.85 30.08 -30.49
C TYR A 152 12.23 29.28 -31.64
N SER A 153 11.75 30.04 -32.62
CA SER A 153 11.04 29.65 -33.83
C SER A 153 12.01 29.19 -34.93
N GLY A 154 11.65 28.14 -35.66
CA GLY A 154 12.33 27.68 -36.86
C GLY A 154 11.35 27.55 -38.04
N ARG A 155 11.73 28.12 -39.17
CA ARG A 155 10.93 28.42 -40.38
C ARG A 155 11.23 27.43 -41.52
N GLY A 156 10.24 27.22 -42.39
CA GLY A 156 10.37 26.72 -43.78
C GLY A 156 9.74 25.33 -44.00
N SER A 157 9.18 24.95 -45.15
CA SER A 157 8.89 25.60 -46.44
C SER A 157 7.87 24.71 -47.20
N LYS A 158 7.06 25.35 -48.06
CA LYS A 158 6.25 24.90 -49.21
C LYS A 158 6.06 23.40 -49.52
N SER A 159 4.81 23.03 -49.82
CA SER A 159 4.43 22.37 -51.09
C SER A 159 2.90 22.41 -51.28
N ASN A 160 2.46 22.33 -52.53
CA ASN A 160 1.15 22.68 -53.08
C ASN A 160 0.54 21.43 -53.75
N THR A 161 -0.81 21.32 -53.87
CA THR A 161 -1.50 20.83 -55.10
C THR A 161 -3.04 20.93 -54.99
N SER A 162 -3.59 21.76 -55.88
CA SER A 162 -4.80 21.65 -56.70
C SER A 162 -6.04 20.85 -56.23
N ALA A 163 -7.15 21.56 -56.16
CA ALA A 163 -8.51 21.04 -56.18
C ALA A 163 -8.93 20.55 -57.58
N ARG A 164 -9.87 19.60 -57.65
CA ARG A 164 -11.02 19.62 -58.59
C ARG A 164 -12.06 18.53 -58.27
N THR A 165 -13.29 18.98 -58.09
CA THR A 165 -14.58 18.25 -58.07
C THR A 165 -14.97 17.75 -59.46
N ILE A 166 -15.60 16.56 -59.63
CA ILE A 166 -16.74 16.29 -60.57
C ILE A 166 -17.63 15.09 -60.12
N VAL A 167 -18.90 15.42 -59.84
CA VAL A 167 -20.26 14.84 -60.10
C VAL A 167 -20.49 13.38 -60.59
N ILE A 168 -21.16 12.58 -59.73
CA ILE A 168 -22.41 11.74 -59.80
C ILE A 168 -22.82 10.91 -61.06
N ILE A 169 -23.10 9.61 -60.83
CA ILE A 169 -24.28 8.87 -61.37
C ILE A 169 -25.02 8.19 -60.19
N ILE A 170 -26.19 8.73 -59.83
CA ILE A 170 -27.22 8.20 -58.90
C ILE A 170 -28.34 7.65 -59.80
N VAL A 171 -28.99 6.50 -59.54
CA VAL A 171 -30.37 6.50 -58.99
C VAL A 171 -30.73 5.24 -58.16
N VAL A 172 -29.98 4.14 -58.15
CA VAL A 172 -30.38 2.95 -57.34
C VAL A 172 -29.59 2.80 -56.02
N SER A 173 -28.51 3.57 -55.85
CA SER A 173 -27.59 3.45 -54.71
C SER A 173 -27.99 4.27 -53.48
N ALA A 174 -28.79 5.34 -53.62
CA ALA A 174 -29.00 6.30 -52.52
C ALA A 174 -29.78 5.68 -51.33
N VAL A 175 -30.81 4.86 -51.57
CA VAL A 175 -31.60 4.25 -50.49
C VAL A 175 -30.80 3.13 -49.80
N GLY A 176 -30.05 2.34 -50.58
CA GLY A 176 -29.19 1.28 -50.07
C GLY A 176 -27.99 1.80 -49.28
N PHE A 177 -27.33 2.87 -49.77
CA PHE A 177 -26.20 3.50 -49.07
C PHE A 177 -26.62 4.23 -47.80
N VAL A 178 -27.77 4.91 -47.79
CA VAL A 178 -28.30 5.53 -46.57
C VAL A 178 -28.64 4.46 -45.54
N GLY A 179 -29.27 3.35 -45.96
CA GLY A 179 -29.50 2.19 -45.09
C GLY A 179 -28.22 1.56 -44.54
N LEU A 180 -27.19 1.39 -45.39
CA LEU A 180 -25.87 0.86 -45.00
C LEU A 180 -25.15 1.79 -44.02
N ILE A 181 -25.16 3.10 -44.25
CA ILE A 181 -24.52 4.09 -43.37
C ILE A 181 -25.24 4.12 -42.02
N ILE A 182 -26.58 4.08 -41.99
CA ILE A 182 -27.34 4.00 -40.73
C ILE A 182 -27.04 2.70 -40.01
N PHE A 183 -26.99 1.56 -40.72
CA PHE A 183 -26.70 0.27 -40.12
C PHE A 183 -25.27 0.20 -39.55
N ILE A 184 -24.27 0.67 -40.30
CA ILE A 184 -22.87 0.76 -39.85
C ILE A 184 -22.76 1.71 -38.66
N SER A 185 -23.37 2.90 -38.74
CA SER A 185 -23.39 3.87 -37.64
C SER A 185 -24.04 3.28 -36.39
N THR A 186 -25.16 2.58 -36.54
CA THR A 186 -25.86 1.91 -35.43
C THR A 186 -25.01 0.78 -34.84
N CYS A 187 -24.39 -0.06 -35.67
CA CYS A 187 -23.51 -1.14 -35.21
C CYS A 187 -22.27 -0.60 -34.48
N VAL A 188 -21.63 0.44 -35.01
CA VAL A 188 -20.49 1.13 -34.38
C VAL A 188 -20.94 1.78 -33.07
N CYS A 189 -22.08 2.47 -33.05
CA CYS A 189 -22.65 3.05 -31.83
C CYS A 189 -22.95 1.99 -30.78
N LEU A 190 -23.52 0.84 -31.15
CA LEU A 190 -23.82 -0.25 -30.22
C LEU A 190 -22.55 -0.92 -29.69
N LYS A 191 -21.53 -1.12 -30.53
CA LYS A 191 -20.23 -1.67 -30.13
C LYS A 191 -19.49 -0.71 -29.20
N LEU A 192 -19.47 0.58 -29.50
CA LEU A 192 -18.89 1.62 -28.64
C LEU A 192 -19.66 1.77 -27.33
N ARG A 193 -21.00 1.69 -27.34
CA ARG A 193 -21.82 1.70 -26.12
C ARG A 193 -21.57 0.47 -25.25
N ARG A 194 -21.44 -0.73 -25.86
CA ARG A 194 -21.09 -1.96 -25.13
C ARG A 194 -19.66 -1.91 -24.56
N ALA A 195 -18.69 -1.44 -25.33
CA ALA A 195 -17.30 -1.28 -24.87
C ALA A 195 -17.20 -0.25 -23.73
N LYS A 196 -17.92 0.88 -23.83
CA LYS A 196 -18.02 1.85 -22.74
C LYS A 196 -18.66 1.25 -21.49
N LYS A 197 -19.73 0.45 -21.63
CA LYS A 197 -20.36 -0.26 -20.50
C LYS A 197 -19.43 -1.30 -19.87
N LEU A 198 -18.68 -2.08 -20.65
CA LEU A 198 -17.69 -3.04 -20.16
C LEU A 198 -16.54 -2.35 -19.42
N ALA A 199 -15.98 -1.27 -19.99
CA ALA A 199 -14.95 -0.48 -19.33
C ALA A 199 -15.47 0.19 -18.04
N GLN A 200 -16.71 0.67 -18.05
CA GLN A 200 -17.35 1.24 -16.87
C GLN A 200 -17.65 0.18 -15.81
N MET A 201 -18.04 -1.04 -16.19
CA MET A 201 -18.23 -2.17 -15.29
C MET A 201 -16.91 -2.67 -14.70
N ASP A 202 -15.84 -2.80 -15.50
CA ASP A 202 -14.51 -3.18 -15.00
C ASP A 202 -13.98 -2.12 -14.01
N THR A 203 -14.17 -0.84 -14.30
CA THR A 203 -13.78 0.26 -13.39
C THR A 203 -14.60 0.20 -12.09
N TRP A 204 -15.90 -0.07 -12.17
CA TRP A 204 -16.75 -0.25 -10.99
C TRP A 204 -16.37 -1.50 -10.19
N LEU A 205 -16.05 -2.61 -10.86
CA LEU A 205 -15.64 -3.85 -10.21
C LEU A 205 -14.31 -3.66 -9.50
N GLN A 206 -13.34 -3.01 -10.16
CA GLN A 206 -12.04 -2.69 -9.57
C GLN A 206 -12.22 -1.79 -8.35
N ASN A 207 -13.01 -0.71 -8.45
CA ASN A 207 -13.25 0.20 -7.33
C ASN A 207 -14.01 -0.47 -6.17
N THR A 208 -14.97 -1.34 -6.46
CA THR A 208 -15.73 -2.08 -5.44
C THR A 208 -14.83 -3.08 -4.72
N LEU A 209 -14.01 -3.84 -5.47
CA LEU A 209 -13.03 -4.76 -4.91
C LEU A 209 -11.92 -4.07 -4.11
N CYS A 210 -11.54 -2.83 -4.47
CA CYS A 210 -10.57 -2.04 -3.68
C CYS A 210 -11.21 -1.45 -2.40
N MET A 211 -12.52 -1.22 -2.35
CA MET A 211 -13.23 -0.70 -1.18
C MET A 211 -13.62 -1.79 -0.17
N ASP A 212 -13.82 -3.02 -0.62
CA ASP A 212 -14.25 -4.15 0.24
C ASP A 212 -13.14 -4.74 1.14
N GLY A 213 -11.94 -4.15 1.15
CA GLY A 213 -10.88 -4.46 2.12
C GLY A 213 -11.22 -4.13 3.57
N PHE A 214 -12.37 -3.48 3.85
CA PHE A 214 -12.68 -2.93 5.17
C PHE A 214 -13.77 -3.67 5.99
N GLN A 215 -14.58 -4.57 5.43
CA GLN A 215 -15.56 -5.32 6.26
C GLN A 215 -16.03 -6.61 5.59
N SER A 216 -15.34 -7.71 5.89
CA SER A 216 -15.74 -9.08 5.55
C SER A 216 -16.97 -9.54 6.35
N ASN A 217 -18.13 -8.92 6.16
CA ASN A 217 -19.42 -9.40 6.69
C ASN A 217 -20.67 -8.93 5.92
N LEU A 218 -20.59 -8.02 4.94
CA LEU A 218 -21.79 -7.53 4.24
C LEU A 218 -22.11 -8.24 2.91
N MET A 219 -21.15 -8.94 2.29
CA MET A 219 -21.36 -9.61 1.00
C MET A 219 -22.37 -10.78 1.08
N TYR A 220 -22.57 -11.35 2.27
CA TYR A 220 -23.61 -12.37 2.48
C TYR A 220 -25.03 -11.80 2.47
N LEU A 221 -25.22 -10.52 2.84
CA LEU A 221 -26.54 -9.88 2.82
C LEU A 221 -26.93 -9.37 1.43
N VAL A 222 -25.96 -8.97 0.61
CA VAL A 222 -26.24 -8.51 -0.76
C VAL A 222 -26.65 -9.66 -1.68
N LEU A 223 -26.14 -10.88 -1.46
CA LEU A 223 -26.60 -12.07 -2.19
C LEU A 223 -28.03 -12.53 -1.82
N VAL A 224 -28.54 -12.15 -0.65
CA VAL A 224 -29.89 -12.52 -0.18
C VAL A 224 -30.97 -11.54 -0.69
N CYS A 225 -30.60 -10.38 -1.24
CA CYS A 225 -31.54 -9.44 -1.86
C CYS A 225 -31.73 -9.65 -3.38
N TYR A 226 -31.13 -10.69 -3.96
CA TYR A 226 -31.27 -11.03 -5.39
C TYR A 226 -31.88 -12.42 -5.64
N PHE A 227 -32.55 -13.00 -4.63
CA PHE A 227 -33.47 -14.12 -4.75
C PHE A 227 -34.82 -13.78 -4.13
#